data_AF-A0A8H5LX76-F1
#
_entry.id   AF-A0A8H5LX76-F1
#
_cell.length_a   1.000
_cell.length_b   1.000
_cell.length_c   1.000
_cell.angle_alpha   90.00
_cell.angle_beta   90.00
_cell.angle_gamma   90.00
#
_symmetry.space_group_name_H-M   'P 1'
#
loop_
_entity.id
_entity.type
_entity.pdbx_description
1 polymer ?
#
loop_
_entity_poly.entity_id
_entity_poly.type
_entity_poly.pdbx_seq_one_letter_code
_entity_poly.pdbx_strand_id
1 'polypeptide(L)'
;MPRCKSLSPNRPKARPQKRSNSLPPKFADEPSFNTLRNPNLSDAAAAAIAGSVVSETRRRQQLAVTEFAVWANDMGLHPDEVLPASEAILCEFAASFLGRRAGGTVKAKLSALKTWHLNLGFKWNGADLLRRALTGIDRQSPASSHRPERPAVT
;
A
#
# COMPACT_ATOMS: atom_id res chain seq x y z
N MET A 1 -29.30 23.08 -29.57
CA MET A 1 -28.84 21.77 -30.08
C MET A 1 -27.38 21.60 -29.68
N PRO A 2 -26.89 20.52 -29.04
CA PRO A 2 -27.48 19.60 -28.07
C PRO A 2 -26.74 19.65 -26.69
N ARG A 3 -27.35 18.99 -25.68
CA ARG A 3 -26.85 18.76 -24.32
C ARG A 3 -25.61 17.87 -24.31
N CYS A 4 -24.51 18.30 -23.69
CA CYS A 4 -23.49 17.36 -23.19
C CYS A 4 -23.95 16.82 -21.83
N LYS A 5 -24.58 15.65 -21.87
CA LYS A 5 -24.88 14.83 -20.70
C LYS A 5 -23.58 14.36 -20.06
N SER A 6 -23.55 14.39 -18.74
CA SER A 6 -22.52 13.82 -17.89
C SER A 6 -22.28 12.34 -18.20
N LEU A 7 -21.01 11.96 -18.37
CA LEU A 7 -20.55 10.62 -18.04
C LEU A 7 -19.45 10.78 -16.98
N SER A 8 -19.88 10.86 -15.72
CA SER A 8 -18.99 10.53 -14.60
C SER A 8 -18.74 9.03 -14.64
N PRO A 9 -17.50 8.55 -14.77
CA PRO A 9 -17.23 7.14 -14.56
C PRO A 9 -17.45 6.86 -13.08
N ASN A 10 -18.38 5.94 -12.86
CA ASN A 10 -18.76 5.28 -11.63
C ASN A 10 -17.60 5.20 -10.61
N ARG A 11 -17.48 6.22 -9.74
CA ARG A 11 -16.51 6.19 -8.63
C ARG A 11 -17.09 5.24 -7.59
N PRO A 12 -16.47 4.08 -7.30
CA PRO A 12 -16.96 3.22 -6.25
C PRO A 12 -16.99 4.03 -4.95
N LYS A 13 -18.19 4.12 -4.35
CA LYS A 13 -18.38 4.79 -3.07
C LYS A 13 -17.38 4.17 -2.09
N ALA A 14 -16.46 4.98 -1.57
CA ALA A 14 -15.45 4.55 -0.61
C ALA A 14 -16.14 4.00 0.64
N ARG A 15 -16.42 2.70 0.62
CA ARG A 15 -17.06 1.94 1.69
C ARG A 15 -16.26 2.19 2.96
N PRO A 16 -16.90 2.42 4.12
CA PRO A 16 -16.19 2.44 5.38
C PRO A 16 -15.58 1.05 5.58
N GLN A 17 -14.25 0.95 5.38
CA GLN A 17 -13.54 -0.31 5.61
C GLN A 17 -13.63 -0.63 7.10
N LYS A 18 -14.42 -1.66 7.42
CA LYS A 18 -14.27 -2.38 8.68
C LYS A 18 -12.81 -2.83 8.72
N ARG A 19 -12.05 -2.37 9.72
CA ARG A 19 -10.67 -2.78 9.94
C ARG A 19 -10.66 -4.27 10.33
N SER A 20 -10.68 -5.15 9.36
CA SER A 20 -10.27 -6.54 9.57
C SER A 20 -8.75 -6.58 9.49
N ASN A 21 -8.10 -6.87 10.63
CA ASN A 21 -6.65 -7.10 10.68
C ASN A 21 -6.26 -8.50 10.16
N SER A 22 -7.22 -9.26 9.64
CA SER A 22 -7.03 -10.59 9.07
C SER A 22 -6.88 -10.50 7.55
N LEU A 23 -5.94 -11.26 6.99
CA LEU A 23 -5.87 -11.49 5.55
C LEU A 23 -7.19 -12.09 5.06
N PRO A 24 -7.72 -11.66 3.90
CA PRO A 24 -8.89 -12.30 3.29
C PRO A 24 -8.56 -13.75 2.90
N PRO A 25 -9.52 -14.69 2.95
CA PRO A 25 -9.27 -16.10 2.64
C PRO A 25 -8.56 -16.31 1.30
N LYS A 26 -9.03 -15.60 0.24
CA LYS A 26 -8.44 -15.63 -1.11
C LYS A 26 -6.93 -15.32 -1.14
N PHE A 27 -6.44 -14.50 -0.22
CA PHE A 27 -5.03 -14.11 -0.13
C PHE A 27 -4.29 -14.86 0.98
N ALA A 28 -5.00 -15.54 1.88
CA ALA A 28 -4.41 -16.35 2.95
C ALA A 28 -3.88 -17.69 2.42
N ASP A 29 -4.56 -18.25 1.42
CA ASP A 29 -4.14 -19.48 0.73
C ASP A 29 -2.97 -19.24 -0.25
N GLU A 30 -2.68 -17.97 -0.57
CA GLU A 30 -1.60 -17.60 -1.47
C GLU A 30 -0.23 -17.61 -0.77
N PRO A 31 0.71 -18.47 -1.20
CA PRO A 31 2.02 -18.59 -0.56
C PRO A 31 2.80 -17.27 -0.60
N SER A 32 2.50 -16.38 -1.54
CA SER A 32 3.14 -15.08 -1.72
C SER A 32 2.87 -14.08 -0.57
N PHE A 33 1.74 -14.23 0.15
CA PHE A 33 1.41 -13.41 1.31
C PHE A 33 1.91 -14.02 2.62
N ASN A 34 2.07 -15.35 2.65
CA ASN A 34 2.55 -16.09 3.82
C ASN A 34 4.08 -16.24 3.85
N THR A 35 4.71 -16.34 2.69
CA THR A 35 6.14 -16.60 2.51
C THR A 35 6.83 -15.32 2.05
N LEU A 36 7.47 -14.61 2.97
CA LEU A 36 8.27 -13.41 2.67
C LEU A 36 9.66 -13.76 2.11
N ARG A 37 9.74 -14.76 1.21
CA ARG A 37 11.03 -15.31 0.77
C ARG A 37 11.07 -15.46 -0.74
N ASN A 38 12.06 -14.83 -1.35
CA ASN A 38 12.43 -15.06 -2.73
C ASN A 38 13.01 -16.48 -2.88
N PRO A 39 12.44 -17.34 -3.74
CA PRO A 39 12.94 -18.70 -3.95
C PRO A 39 14.36 -18.73 -4.56
N ASN A 40 14.82 -17.63 -5.14
CA ASN A 40 16.14 -17.52 -5.77
C ASN A 40 17.26 -17.18 -4.76
N LEU A 41 16.96 -16.99 -3.47
CA LEU A 41 17.94 -16.64 -2.44
C LEU A 41 18.25 -17.81 -1.50
N SER A 42 19.53 -17.95 -1.13
CA SER A 42 19.95 -18.90 -0.10
C SER A 42 19.34 -18.54 1.26
N ASP A 43 19.20 -19.53 2.14
CA ASP A 43 18.59 -19.34 3.46
C ASP A 43 19.32 -18.29 4.30
N ALA A 44 20.66 -18.33 4.27
CA ALA A 44 21.51 -17.35 4.93
C ALA A 44 21.30 -15.92 4.41
N ALA A 45 21.17 -15.73 3.09
CA ALA A 45 20.91 -14.42 2.50
C ALA A 45 19.51 -13.90 2.89
N ALA A 46 18.50 -14.76 2.88
CA ALA A 46 17.16 -14.43 3.33
C ALA A 46 17.12 -14.03 4.83
N ALA A 47 17.85 -14.76 5.68
CA ALA A 47 17.97 -14.44 7.11
C ALA A 47 18.69 -13.10 7.34
N ALA A 48 19.76 -12.80 6.59
CA ALA A 48 20.47 -11.53 6.68
C ALA A 48 19.58 -10.34 6.28
N ILE A 49 18.81 -10.45 5.19
CA ILE A 49 17.85 -9.42 4.76
C ILE A 49 16.75 -9.25 5.81
N ALA A 50 16.20 -10.35 6.32
CA ALA A 50 15.19 -10.31 7.38
C ALA A 50 15.73 -9.64 8.67
N GLY A 51 16.99 -9.88 9.01
CA GLY A 51 17.68 -9.27 10.15
C GLY A 51 17.95 -7.76 10.02
N SER A 52 17.90 -7.20 8.80
CA SER A 52 18.09 -5.76 8.57
C SER A 52 16.96 -4.89 9.12
N VAL A 53 15.80 -5.48 9.42
CA VAL A 53 14.59 -4.77 9.85
C VAL A 53 14.25 -5.10 11.30
N VAL A 54 14.19 -4.09 12.16
CA VAL A 54 13.77 -4.22 13.56
C VAL A 54 12.34 -4.75 13.66
N SER A 55 12.05 -5.59 14.65
CA SER A 55 10.78 -6.31 14.82
C SER A 55 9.53 -5.43 14.74
N GLU A 56 9.56 -4.22 15.31
CA GLU A 56 8.46 -3.25 15.23
C GLU A 56 8.23 -2.78 13.78
N THR A 57 9.30 -2.49 13.05
CA THR A 57 9.23 -2.11 11.63
C THR A 57 8.69 -3.27 10.79
N ARG A 58 9.12 -4.52 11.07
CA ARG A 58 8.60 -5.71 10.41
C ARG A 58 7.09 -5.88 10.64
N ARG A 59 6.63 -5.69 11.88
CA ARG A 59 5.19 -5.72 12.22
C ARG A 59 4.41 -4.67 11.43
N ARG A 60 4.91 -3.43 11.36
CA ARG A 60 4.26 -2.35 10.59
C ARG A 60 4.22 -2.65 9.10
N GLN A 61 5.27 -3.27 8.57
CA GLN A 61 5.31 -3.71 7.18
C GLN A 61 4.25 -4.79 6.91
N GLN A 62 4.16 -5.80 7.77
CA GLN A 62 3.14 -6.86 7.68
C GLN A 62 1.72 -6.27 7.71
N LEU A 63 1.45 -5.36 8.65
CA LEU A 63 0.15 -4.69 8.74
C LEU A 63 -0.19 -3.90 7.46
N ALA A 64 0.79 -3.25 6.84
CA ALA A 64 0.58 -2.54 5.58
C ALA A 64 0.27 -3.50 4.42
N VAL A 65 0.94 -4.65 4.36
CA VAL A 65 0.66 -5.71 3.37
C VAL A 65 -0.74 -6.28 3.57
N THR A 66 -1.14 -6.57 4.81
CA THR A 66 -2.49 -7.06 5.11
C THR A 66 -3.56 -6.05 4.71
N GLU A 67 -3.37 -4.76 5.02
CA GLU A 67 -4.32 -3.71 4.64
C GLU A 67 -4.44 -3.57 3.11
N PHE A 68 -3.32 -3.74 2.39
CA PHE A 68 -3.33 -3.77 0.94
C PHE A 68 -4.07 -4.99 0.38
N ALA A 69 -3.88 -6.19 0.93
CA ALA A 69 -4.59 -7.40 0.52
C ALA A 69 -6.10 -7.28 0.78
N VAL A 70 -6.51 -6.72 1.93
CA VAL A 70 -7.92 -6.44 2.24
C VAL A 70 -8.51 -5.46 1.23
N TRP A 71 -7.80 -4.37 0.94
CA TRP A 71 -8.22 -3.41 -0.09
C TRP A 71 -8.32 -4.05 -1.48
N ALA A 72 -7.34 -4.87 -1.86
CA ALA A 72 -7.33 -5.56 -3.15
C ALA A 72 -8.52 -6.53 -3.29
N ASN A 73 -8.85 -7.24 -2.20
CA ASN A 73 -10.05 -8.07 -2.12
C ASN A 73 -11.33 -7.25 -2.31
N ASP A 74 -11.44 -6.10 -1.64
CA ASP A 74 -12.59 -5.20 -1.77
C ASP A 74 -12.75 -4.66 -3.20
N MET A 75 -11.63 -4.48 -3.92
CA MET A 75 -11.60 -4.06 -5.32
C MET A 75 -11.81 -5.22 -6.31
N GLY A 76 -11.90 -6.47 -5.83
CA GLY A 76 -12.09 -7.65 -6.66
C GLY A 76 -10.84 -8.11 -7.41
N LEU A 77 -9.65 -7.63 -7.05
CA LEU A 77 -8.40 -7.94 -7.73
C LEU A 77 -7.99 -9.41 -7.54
N HIS A 78 -7.33 -9.97 -8.56
CA HIS A 78 -6.71 -11.29 -8.49
C HIS A 78 -5.31 -11.21 -7.86
N PRO A 79 -4.84 -12.24 -7.13
CA PRO A 79 -3.47 -12.30 -6.63
C PRO A 79 -2.38 -11.97 -7.65
N ASP A 80 -2.55 -12.42 -8.90
CA ASP A 80 -1.61 -12.14 -10.01
C ASP A 80 -1.54 -10.65 -10.39
N GLU A 81 -2.58 -9.87 -10.09
CA GLU A 81 -2.59 -8.42 -10.28
C GLU A 81 -1.99 -7.67 -9.08
N VAL A 82 -2.03 -8.30 -7.90
CA VAL A 82 -1.49 -7.75 -6.66
C VAL A 82 0.02 -7.97 -6.57
N LEU A 83 0.53 -9.02 -7.22
CA LEU A 83 1.94 -9.35 -7.31
C LEU A 83 2.33 -9.77 -8.74
N PRO A 84 3.15 -8.98 -9.46
CA PRO A 84 3.64 -7.64 -9.11
C PRO A 84 2.57 -6.56 -9.32
N ALA A 85 2.32 -5.72 -8.30
CA ALA A 85 1.36 -4.63 -8.42
C ALA A 85 1.77 -3.64 -9.53
N SER A 86 0.83 -3.30 -10.41
CA SER A 86 1.03 -2.26 -11.43
C SER A 86 1.05 -0.87 -10.79
N GLU A 87 1.65 0.11 -11.48
CA GLU A 87 1.65 1.50 -10.99
C GLU A 87 0.22 2.03 -10.77
N ALA A 88 -0.73 1.65 -11.63
CA ALA A 88 -2.13 2.03 -11.51
C ALA A 88 -2.76 1.50 -10.21
N ILE A 89 -2.54 0.22 -9.89
CA ILE A 89 -3.04 -0.39 -8.64
C ILE A 89 -2.45 0.31 -7.41
N LEU A 90 -1.15 0.64 -7.44
CA LEU A 90 -0.51 1.39 -6.36
C LEU A 90 -1.09 2.79 -6.20
N CYS A 91 -1.44 3.47 -7.30
CA CYS A 91 -2.08 4.78 -7.28
C CYS A 91 -3.51 4.70 -6.73
N GLU A 92 -4.30 3.72 -7.14
CA GLU A 92 -5.66 3.50 -6.62
C GLU A 92 -5.65 3.18 -5.12
N PHE A 93 -4.70 2.34 -4.69
CA PHE A 93 -4.51 2.08 -3.27
C PHE A 93 -4.14 3.36 -2.50
N ALA A 94 -3.22 4.16 -3.02
CA ALA A 94 -2.87 5.44 -2.41
C ALA A 94 -4.08 6.40 -2.36
N ALA A 95 -4.88 6.46 -3.43
CA ALA A 95 -6.07 7.28 -3.54
C ALA A 95 -7.18 6.89 -2.54
N SER A 96 -7.21 5.63 -2.08
CA SER A 96 -8.13 5.18 -1.03
C SER A 96 -7.95 5.94 0.31
N PHE A 97 -6.78 6.54 0.52
CA PHE A 97 -6.43 7.32 1.71
C PHE A 97 -6.64 8.83 1.56
N LEU A 98 -7.05 9.29 0.38
CA LEU A 98 -7.21 10.71 0.08
C LEU A 98 -8.14 11.39 1.10
N GLY A 99 -7.68 12.48 1.71
CA GLY A 99 -8.43 13.24 2.71
C GLY A 99 -8.64 12.52 4.06
N ARG A 100 -8.13 11.30 4.23
CA ARG A 100 -8.33 10.47 5.44
C ARG A 100 -7.05 10.30 6.25
N ARG A 101 -5.87 10.34 5.62
CA ARG A 101 -4.57 10.10 6.25
C ARG A 101 -3.53 11.11 5.78
N ALA A 102 -2.59 11.44 6.66
CA ALA A 102 -1.38 12.17 6.28
C ALA A 102 -0.59 11.44 5.19
N GLY A 103 -0.07 12.20 4.22
CA GLY A 103 0.74 11.68 3.13
C GLY A 103 1.98 10.91 3.62
N GLY A 104 2.57 11.32 4.76
CA GLY A 104 3.65 10.57 5.41
C GLY A 104 3.27 9.14 5.81
N THR A 105 2.02 8.92 6.26
CA THR A 105 1.52 7.57 6.59
C THR A 105 1.37 6.72 5.34
N VAL A 106 0.84 7.31 4.26
CA VAL A 106 0.63 6.61 2.97
C VAL A 106 1.99 6.24 2.36
N LYS A 107 2.97 7.15 2.40
CA LYS A 107 4.35 6.88 2.00
C LYS A 107 4.96 5.70 2.78
N ALA A 108 4.78 5.67 4.10
CA ALA A 108 5.28 4.57 4.92
C ALA A 108 4.65 3.21 4.54
N LYS A 109 3.35 3.19 4.23
CA LYS A 109 2.65 1.98 3.73
C LYS A 109 3.20 1.53 2.38
N LEU A 110 3.39 2.44 1.43
CA LEU A 110 3.95 2.09 0.13
C LEU A 110 5.41 1.62 0.23
N SER A 111 6.20 2.18 1.13
CA SER A 111 7.56 1.69 1.41
C SER A 111 7.56 0.26 1.95
N ALA A 112 6.57 -0.10 2.77
CA ALA A 112 6.38 -1.47 3.21
C ALA A 112 6.02 -2.40 2.05
N LEU A 113 5.10 -2.00 1.17
CA LEU A 113 4.75 -2.77 -0.03
C LEU A 113 5.95 -2.95 -0.96
N LYS A 114 6.77 -1.91 -1.13
CA LYS A 114 8.02 -2.00 -1.89
C LYS A 114 8.96 -3.04 -1.31
N THR A 115 9.18 -2.99 0.00
CA THR A 115 10.04 -3.96 0.69
C THR A 115 9.51 -5.38 0.51
N TRP A 116 8.20 -5.56 0.63
CA TRP A 116 7.54 -6.85 0.41
C TRP A 116 7.75 -7.39 -1.02
N HIS A 117 7.55 -6.57 -2.05
CA HIS A 117 7.81 -6.97 -3.45
C HIS A 117 9.27 -7.38 -3.67
N LEU A 118 10.20 -6.58 -3.14
CA LEU A 118 11.64 -6.85 -3.26
C LEU A 118 12.04 -8.15 -2.53
N ASN A 119 11.48 -8.41 -1.36
CA ASN A 119 11.73 -9.64 -0.58
C ASN A 119 11.24 -10.90 -1.29
N LEU A 120 10.18 -10.79 -2.09
CA LEU A 120 9.67 -11.87 -2.94
C LEU A 120 10.45 -12.01 -4.26
N GLY A 121 11.32 -11.05 -4.60
CA GLY A 121 12.07 -11.03 -5.85
C GLY A 121 11.37 -10.34 -7.01
N PHE A 122 10.23 -9.69 -6.77
CA PHE A 122 9.53 -8.93 -7.79
C PHE A 122 10.14 -7.53 -7.98
N LYS A 123 10.06 -7.03 -9.21
CA LYS A 123 10.42 -5.64 -9.51
C LYS A 123 9.34 -4.70 -8.95
N TRP A 124 9.80 -3.58 -8.41
CA TRP A 124 8.90 -2.51 -7.96
C TRP A 124 8.51 -1.62 -9.14
N ASN A 125 7.22 -1.55 -9.45
CA ASN A 125 6.69 -0.78 -10.59
C ASN A 125 6.22 0.64 -10.23
N GLY A 126 6.60 1.19 -9.07
CA GLY A 126 6.23 2.57 -8.73
C GLY A 126 7.11 3.60 -9.44
N ALA A 127 6.51 4.46 -10.27
CA ALA A 127 7.18 5.51 -11.04
C ALA A 127 6.59 6.91 -10.74
N ASP A 128 6.53 7.79 -11.74
CA ASP A 128 6.17 9.20 -11.57
C ASP A 128 4.67 9.45 -11.34
N LEU A 129 3.78 8.57 -11.80
CA LEU A 129 2.35 8.71 -11.50
C LEU A 129 2.10 8.50 -10.01
N LEU A 130 2.75 7.51 -9.41
CA LEU A 130 2.66 7.27 -7.97
C LEU A 130 3.19 8.45 -7.15
N ARG A 131 4.29 9.07 -7.60
CA ARG A 131 4.83 10.29 -6.96
C ARG A 131 3.84 11.44 -7.02
N ARG A 132 3.23 11.68 -8.18
CA ARG A 132 2.22 12.74 -8.36
C ARG A 132 0.97 12.47 -7.52
N ALA A 133 0.51 11.23 -7.45
CA ALA A 133 -0.61 10.83 -6.59
C ALA A 133 -0.30 11.13 -5.11
N LEU A 134 0.90 10.78 -4.65
CA LEU A 134 1.34 11.07 -3.28
C LEU A 134 1.41 12.57 -2.99
N THR A 135 1.88 13.39 -3.92
CA THR A 135 1.85 14.86 -3.79
C THR A 135 0.42 15.38 -3.67
N GLY A 136 -0.51 14.82 -4.44
CA GLY A 136 -1.94 15.17 -4.35
C GLY A 136 -2.54 14.80 -2.99
N ILE A 137 -2.21 13.61 -2.48
CA ILE A 137 -2.69 13.14 -1.18
C ILE A 137 -2.16 14.01 -0.03
N ASP A 138 -0.89 14.37 -0.08
CA ASP A 138 -0.26 15.21 0.94
C ASP A 138 -0.91 16.60 1.01
N ARG A 139 -1.23 17.19 -0.14
CA ARG A 139 -1.93 18.49 -0.23
C ARG A 139 -3.38 18.45 0.23
N GLN A 140 -4.05 17.30 0.07
CA GLN A 140 -5.44 17.11 0.50
C GLN A 140 -5.55 16.50 1.90
N SER A 141 -4.42 16.26 2.56
CA SER A 141 -4.40 15.77 3.93
C SER A 141 -5.02 16.82 4.87
N PRO A 142 -5.96 16.44 5.73
CA PRO A 142 -6.54 17.39 6.69
C PRO A 142 -5.44 17.90 7.62
N ALA A 143 -5.46 19.21 7.91
CA ALA A 143 -4.49 19.85 8.79
C ALA A 143 -4.37 19.15 10.17
N SER A 144 -5.48 18.61 10.67
CA SER A 144 -5.53 17.82 11.92
C SER A 144 -4.70 16.53 11.89
N SER A 145 -4.33 16.01 10.72
CA SER A 145 -3.48 14.83 10.59
C SER A 145 -1.98 15.15 10.63
N HIS A 146 -1.59 16.43 10.56
CA HIS A 146 -0.20 16.83 10.70
C HIS A 146 0.15 16.95 12.17
N ARG A 147 1.29 16.36 12.56
CA ARG A 147 1.81 16.52 13.91
C ARG A 147 2.28 17.98 14.06
N PRO A 148 1.90 18.70 15.12
CA PRO A 148 2.45 20.03 15.38
C PRO A 148 3.99 19.93 15.46
N GLU A 149 4.66 20.93 14.90
CA GLU A 149 6.11 21.04 14.91
C GLU A 149 6.62 20.94 16.36
N ARG A 150 7.64 20.11 16.58
CA ARG A 150 8.23 20.00 17.92
C ARG A 150 8.93 21.33 18.22
N PRO A 151 8.74 21.94 19.40
CA PRO A 151 9.48 23.14 19.76
C PRO A 151 10.99 22.86 19.70
N ALA A 152 11.76 23.85 19.26
CA ALA A 152 13.20 23.77 19.22
C ALA A 152 13.74 23.48 20.62
N VAL A 153 14.57 22.45 20.75
CA VAL A 153 15.27 22.16 22.00
C VAL A 153 16.36 23.24 22.15
N THR A 154 16.27 24.04 23.22
CA THR A 154 17.26 25.06 23.58
C THR A 154 18.15 24.53 24.69
#